data_AF-A0A8C5HPE6-F1
#
_entry.id   AF-A0A8C5HPE6-F1
#
_cell.length_a   1.000
_cell.length_b   1.000
_cell.length_c   1.000
_cell.angle_alpha   90.00
_cell.angle_beta   90.00
_cell.angle_gamma   90.00
#
_symmetry.space_group_name_H-M   'P 1'
#
loop_
_entity.id
_entity.type
_entity.pdbx_description
1 polymer ?
#
loop_
_entity_poly.entity_id
_entity_poly.type
_entity_poly.pdbx_seq_one_letter_code
_entity_poly.pdbx_strand_id
1 'polypeptide(L)'
;MNNQSRSTPKVNSLFLPRRGFLLLLLTVGVMLYILSWMNNLQFQKTANPAFIPQVHQSFCAFRPISSKESLEEEKILKSIAWPKTPSITSNYTFENSSNPLCSNFTILPKVGEAGQWYIGDQLEVSIIIKDYYCYPKTSGGDVLLASLKNRDLQAGVSGQVVDHLNGSYTAVFPLVWEGQAEVEVTLVHPSEAVTVLQRLNSEEPDRVNFRSIFRSGSVSEKTECNICLRPSKRPVCDFTDVHTGEPWFCLKPKNTKLNCTNRINHDNGVFVLNLQKEDKRLFQDKINMKTPILAVGSSSITVYQRKTGPVMLRSNNVKTAASGFYYKGVWKSLGITEVHQFDTAAIFQCLKGKVIHLYGDSTIRQYFDYLNKALPNNKMIDRHTSMQSGPFKAEDRKNNILLTYRCHGPPIRFKDVPIQDLHYIANELDSVSGGASTVVGISVWMHFSTFPLKIYIRRLMSIRSAVRRLLARAPDTIVVIKTGTPQALISLFDAVTKSEWFSRQHDKVLRALFKGMNVHLMDAWEMVLAHQLPHNLHPQPPIIKNMINVFLSYTCPKMHSENNL
;
A
#
# COMPACT_ATOMS: atom_id res chain seq x y z
N MET A 1 -3.25 44.94 91.00
CA MET A 1 -4.64 44.71 90.53
C MET A 1 -4.74 45.23 89.10
N ASN A 2 -5.11 44.35 88.15
CA ASN A 2 -5.78 44.59 86.86
C ASN A 2 -5.33 45.74 85.94
N ASN A 3 -5.27 45.65 84.62
CA ASN A 3 -5.37 44.57 83.64
C ASN A 3 -4.95 45.20 82.28
N GLN A 4 -4.42 44.39 81.37
CA GLN A 4 -4.33 44.52 79.89
C GLN A 4 -4.55 45.88 79.18
N SER A 5 -3.67 46.20 78.21
CA SER A 5 -4.07 46.45 76.80
C SER A 5 -2.88 46.69 75.86
N ARG A 6 -2.68 45.73 74.95
CA ARG A 6 -2.43 45.90 73.49
C ARG A 6 -1.17 46.66 73.03
N SER A 7 -0.09 45.90 72.80
CA SER A 7 1.04 46.31 71.95
C SER A 7 0.74 46.06 70.46
N THR A 8 0.71 47.11 69.65
CA THR A 8 0.79 47.05 68.18
C THR A 8 2.25 46.92 67.75
N PRO A 9 2.62 45.99 66.83
CA PRO A 9 3.95 45.94 66.27
C PRO A 9 4.12 46.98 65.14
N LYS A 10 5.23 47.72 65.21
CA LYS A 10 5.67 48.70 64.21
C LYS A 10 5.97 48.04 62.86
N VAL A 11 5.50 48.68 61.80
CA VAL A 11 5.79 48.37 60.40
C VAL A 11 7.28 48.61 60.13
N ASN A 12 8.04 47.57 59.84
CA ASN A 12 9.38 47.71 59.25
C ASN A 12 9.23 47.82 57.73
N SER A 13 9.47 49.02 57.21
CA SER A 13 9.62 49.31 55.79
C SER A 13 10.80 48.52 55.21
N LEU A 14 10.54 47.62 54.26
CA LEU A 14 11.59 46.99 53.45
C LEU A 14 12.17 48.03 52.48
N PHE A 15 13.27 48.67 52.88
CA PHE A 15 14.12 49.43 51.98
C PHE A 15 14.92 48.46 51.11
N LEU A 16 14.59 48.33 49.83
CA LEU A 16 15.50 47.70 48.87
C LEU A 16 16.77 48.58 48.76
N PRO A 17 17.97 48.03 49.01
CA PRO A 17 19.21 48.80 48.86
C PRO A 17 19.33 49.29 47.40
N ARG A 18 19.86 50.51 47.19
CA ARG A 18 19.98 51.17 45.87
C ARG A 18 20.47 50.26 44.74
N ARG A 19 21.34 49.28 45.04
CA ARG A 19 21.83 48.28 44.08
C ARG A 19 20.77 47.27 43.62
N GLY A 20 19.85 46.87 44.49
CA GLY A 20 18.73 45.99 44.16
C GLY A 20 17.67 46.69 43.30
N PHE A 21 17.43 47.99 43.54
CA PHE A 21 16.54 48.78 42.69
C PHE A 21 17.12 48.99 41.27
N LEU A 22 18.43 49.20 41.17
CA LEU A 22 19.16 49.25 39.89
C LEU A 22 19.10 47.92 39.12
N LEU A 23 19.25 46.79 39.80
CA LEU A 23 19.10 45.45 39.21
C LEU A 23 17.66 45.21 38.72
N LEU A 24 16.66 45.61 39.51
CA LEU A 24 15.26 45.47 39.11
C LEU A 24 14.95 46.33 37.88
N LEU A 25 15.42 47.57 37.84
CA LEU A 25 15.28 48.45 36.67
C LEU A 25 15.99 47.90 35.42
N LEU A 26 17.18 47.31 35.58
CA LEU A 26 17.88 46.62 34.49
C LEU A 26 17.09 45.41 33.98
N THR A 27 16.55 44.58 34.87
CA THR A 27 15.75 43.41 34.46
C THR A 27 14.46 43.81 33.73
N VAL A 28 13.76 44.85 34.21
CA VAL A 28 12.58 45.41 33.54
C VAL A 28 12.95 46.05 32.22
N GLY A 29 14.09 46.76 32.14
CA GLY A 29 14.61 47.33 30.91
C GLY A 29 14.94 46.27 29.86
N VAL A 30 15.57 45.16 30.25
CA VAL A 30 15.85 44.03 29.36
C VAL A 30 14.56 43.33 28.93
N MET A 31 13.60 43.14 29.83
CA MET A 31 12.27 42.59 29.49
C MET A 31 11.52 43.47 28.49
N LEU A 32 11.51 44.79 28.69
CA LEU A 32 10.89 45.74 27.78
C LEU A 32 11.64 45.83 26.45
N TYR A 33 12.97 45.69 26.44
CA TYR A 33 13.76 45.59 25.22
C TYR A 33 13.47 44.30 24.46
N ILE A 34 13.34 43.16 25.14
CA ILE A 34 12.95 41.88 24.52
C ILE A 34 11.51 41.97 23.98
N LEU A 35 10.57 42.55 24.74
CA LEU A 35 9.19 42.73 24.27
C LEU A 35 9.10 43.74 23.11
N SER A 36 9.90 44.80 23.13
CA SER A 36 10.03 45.76 22.02
C SER A 36 10.69 45.11 20.81
N TRP A 37 11.70 44.26 21.01
CA TRP A 37 12.35 43.49 19.94
C TRP A 37 11.41 42.42 19.37
N MET A 38 10.60 41.77 20.20
CA MET A 38 9.52 40.86 19.77
C MET A 38 8.39 41.61 19.04
N ASN A 39 8.09 42.86 19.40
CA ASN A 39 7.14 43.71 18.69
C ASN A 39 7.73 44.32 17.39
N ASN A 40 9.04 44.57 17.34
CA ASN A 40 9.77 45.02 16.15
C ASN A 40 10.15 43.85 15.23
N LEU A 41 10.06 42.61 15.71
CA LEU A 41 9.70 41.45 14.90
C LEU A 41 8.21 41.53 14.54
N GLN A 42 7.82 42.65 13.93
CA GLN A 42 6.83 42.57 12.86
C GLN A 42 7.35 41.48 11.95
N PHE A 43 6.65 40.34 11.97
CA PHE A 43 6.56 39.48 10.81
C PHE A 43 6.59 40.43 9.61
N GLN A 44 7.67 40.36 8.82
CA GLN A 44 7.54 40.69 7.42
C GLN A 44 6.33 39.89 6.99
N LYS A 45 5.19 40.57 6.85
CA LYS A 45 4.10 40.13 6.01
C LYS A 45 4.74 40.05 4.64
N THR A 46 5.39 38.92 4.36
CA THR A 46 5.59 38.47 3.01
C THR A 46 4.19 38.48 2.44
N ALA A 47 3.94 39.46 1.57
CA ALA A 47 2.79 39.43 0.70
C ALA A 47 2.65 37.99 0.22
N ASN A 48 1.44 37.42 0.39
CA ASN A 48 1.14 36.10 -0.17
C ASN A 48 1.78 36.06 -1.55
N PRO A 49 2.72 35.12 -1.84
CA PRO A 49 3.18 34.97 -3.20
C PRO A 49 1.92 34.78 -4.03
N ALA A 50 1.76 35.63 -5.06
CA ALA A 50 0.66 35.53 -5.98
C ALA A 50 0.54 34.05 -6.35
N PHE A 51 -0.65 33.48 -6.09
CA PHE A 51 -0.95 32.11 -6.44
C PHE A 51 -0.76 31.97 -7.95
N ILE A 52 0.40 31.45 -8.36
CA ILE A 52 0.62 31.01 -9.73
C ILE A 52 -0.30 29.78 -9.87
N PRO A 53 -1.29 29.79 -10.77
CA PRO A 53 -2.20 28.68 -10.91
C PRO A 53 -1.40 27.45 -11.34
N GLN A 54 -1.19 26.50 -10.43
CA GLN A 54 -0.89 25.14 -10.85
C GLN A 54 -2.13 24.63 -11.56
N VAL A 55 -1.95 24.40 -12.86
CA VAL A 55 -2.94 23.92 -13.81
C VAL A 55 -3.70 22.73 -13.21
N HIS A 56 -5.02 22.93 -13.04
CA HIS A 56 -6.03 22.06 -12.43
C HIS A 56 -5.88 21.81 -10.91
N GLN A 57 -6.50 22.70 -10.11
CA GLN A 57 -6.76 22.47 -8.70
C GLN A 57 -7.54 21.17 -8.50
N SER A 58 -6.89 20.15 -7.94
CA SER A 58 -7.55 18.97 -7.42
C SER A 58 -8.52 19.40 -6.31
N PHE A 59 -9.81 19.07 -6.43
CA PHE A 59 -10.82 19.27 -5.39
C PHE A 59 -10.68 18.27 -4.22
N CYS A 60 -9.59 17.51 -4.19
CA CYS A 60 -9.25 16.64 -3.08
C CYS A 60 -8.61 17.43 -1.94
N ALA A 61 -9.00 17.10 -0.72
CA ALA A 61 -8.26 17.50 0.46
C ALA A 61 -7.05 16.59 0.65
N PHE A 62 -5.95 17.15 1.15
CA PHE A 62 -4.75 16.38 1.45
C PHE A 62 -4.29 16.66 2.88
N ARG A 63 -3.80 15.62 3.56
CA ARG A 63 -3.11 15.76 4.85
C ARG A 63 -2.02 16.84 4.73
N PRO A 64 -1.94 17.82 5.64
CA PRO A 64 -0.82 18.76 5.69
C PRO A 64 0.50 18.03 5.88
N ILE A 65 1.54 18.47 5.16
CA ILE A 65 2.88 17.86 5.21
C ILE A 65 3.94 18.93 5.39
N SER A 66 5.05 18.56 6.05
CA SER A 66 6.22 19.43 6.19
C SER A 66 6.92 19.67 4.85
N SER A 67 7.78 20.70 4.76
CA SER A 67 8.59 20.95 3.55
C SER A 67 9.47 19.75 3.19
N LYS A 68 9.98 19.02 4.19
CA LYS A 68 10.78 17.81 4.00
C LYS A 68 9.95 16.68 3.39
N GLU A 69 8.74 16.44 3.90
CA GLU A 69 7.82 15.46 3.33
C GLU A 69 7.35 15.86 1.94
N SER A 70 7.16 17.16 1.67
CA SER A 70 6.81 17.64 0.33
C SER A 70 7.89 17.32 -0.70
N LEU A 71 9.16 17.54 -0.35
CA LEU A 71 10.29 17.18 -1.21
C LEU A 71 10.38 15.66 -1.42
N GLU A 72 10.08 14.88 -0.38
CA GLU A 72 10.03 13.42 -0.48
C GLU A 72 8.88 12.92 -1.36
N GLU A 73 7.67 13.49 -1.22
CA GLU A 73 6.50 13.21 -2.08
C GLU A 73 6.86 13.45 -3.55
N GLU A 74 7.51 14.58 -3.85
CA GLU A 74 7.95 14.91 -5.22
C GLU A 74 8.98 13.91 -5.75
N LYS A 75 9.99 13.54 -4.94
CA LYS A 75 11.00 12.54 -5.30
C LYS A 75 10.37 11.18 -5.57
N ILE A 76 9.42 10.75 -4.75
CA ILE A 76 8.69 9.49 -4.95
C ILE A 76 7.93 9.54 -6.27
N LEU A 77 7.12 10.58 -6.49
CA LEU A 77 6.35 10.75 -7.73
C LEU A 77 7.24 10.70 -8.98
N LYS A 78 8.41 11.37 -8.95
CA LYS A 78 9.39 11.31 -10.04
C LYS A 78 9.96 9.90 -10.23
N SER A 79 10.30 9.19 -9.15
CA SER A 79 10.90 7.85 -9.21
C SER A 79 9.97 6.76 -9.72
N ILE A 80 8.65 6.96 -9.60
CA ILE A 80 7.63 5.97 -10.00
C ILE A 80 6.92 6.33 -11.30
N ALA A 81 7.27 7.47 -11.90
CA ALA A 81 6.63 8.02 -13.07
C ALA A 81 6.40 6.94 -14.13
N TRP A 82 5.16 6.84 -14.60
CA TRP A 82 4.85 5.96 -15.71
C TRP A 82 5.32 6.62 -17.01
N PRO A 83 5.77 5.83 -18.01
CA PRO A 83 6.01 6.33 -19.35
C PRO A 83 4.88 7.23 -19.84
N LYS A 84 5.23 8.26 -20.62
CA LYS A 84 4.24 9.10 -21.26
C LYS A 84 3.46 8.23 -22.25
N THR A 85 2.16 8.12 -22.02
CA THR A 85 1.27 7.33 -22.87
C THR A 85 0.69 8.19 -24.00
N PRO A 86 0.22 7.58 -25.11
CA PRO A 86 -0.39 8.30 -26.21
C PRO A 86 -1.57 9.16 -25.75
N SER A 87 -1.64 10.37 -26.29
CA SER A 87 -2.79 11.25 -26.08
C SER A 87 -3.98 10.73 -26.88
N ILE A 88 -5.07 10.44 -26.19
CA ILE A 88 -6.35 10.07 -26.81
C ILE A 88 -6.98 11.38 -27.33
N THR A 89 -6.53 11.80 -28.50
CA THR A 89 -7.09 12.97 -29.23
C THR A 89 -8.25 12.53 -30.12
N SER A 90 -8.96 13.48 -30.73
CA SER A 90 -10.04 13.18 -31.70
C SER A 90 -9.61 12.31 -32.88
N ASN A 91 -8.30 12.30 -33.20
CA ASN A 91 -7.74 11.52 -34.31
C ASN A 91 -7.28 10.12 -33.90
N TYR A 92 -7.36 9.78 -32.61
CA TYR A 92 -6.96 8.49 -32.09
C TYR A 92 -8.12 7.51 -32.19
N THR A 93 -8.00 6.43 -32.96
CA THR A 93 -9.01 5.38 -33.02
C THR A 93 -8.60 4.17 -32.18
N PHE A 94 -9.58 3.36 -31.78
CA PHE A 94 -9.33 2.10 -31.06
C PHE A 94 -8.30 1.21 -31.77
N GLU A 95 -8.32 1.21 -33.09
CA GLU A 95 -7.49 0.35 -33.93
C GLU A 95 -5.99 0.70 -33.82
N ASN A 96 -5.65 1.91 -33.34
CA ASN A 96 -4.27 2.28 -33.03
C ASN A 96 -3.79 1.72 -31.67
N SER A 97 -4.69 1.23 -30.82
CA SER A 97 -4.34 0.67 -29.50
C SER A 97 -3.65 -0.69 -29.61
N SER A 98 -2.97 -1.07 -28.55
CA SER A 98 -2.21 -2.31 -28.51
C SER A 98 -3.08 -3.55 -28.66
N ASN A 99 -2.80 -4.36 -29.68
CA ASN A 99 -3.50 -5.60 -29.99
C ASN A 99 -2.61 -6.81 -29.63
N PRO A 100 -2.98 -7.61 -28.61
CA PRO A 100 -2.19 -8.77 -28.20
C PRO A 100 -2.13 -9.87 -29.28
N LEU A 101 -3.11 -9.94 -30.19
CA LEU A 101 -3.13 -10.95 -31.27
C LEU A 101 -2.10 -10.65 -32.40
N CYS A 102 -1.86 -9.38 -32.69
CA CYS A 102 -0.81 -8.97 -33.65
C CYS A 102 0.58 -8.91 -33.00
N SER A 103 0.60 -8.69 -31.67
CA SER A 103 1.82 -8.61 -30.86
C SER A 103 2.43 -9.99 -30.67
N ASN A 104 3.72 -10.03 -30.39
CA ASN A 104 4.41 -11.30 -30.16
C ASN A 104 5.60 -11.15 -29.22
N PHE A 105 6.10 -12.30 -28.76
CA PHE A 105 7.35 -12.35 -28.04
C PHE A 105 8.29 -13.42 -28.63
N THR A 106 9.59 -13.27 -28.39
CA THR A 106 10.61 -14.20 -28.85
C THR A 106 11.66 -14.38 -27.75
N ILE A 107 12.00 -15.63 -27.46
CA ILE A 107 13.09 -15.96 -26.55
C ILE A 107 14.41 -15.62 -27.26
N LEU A 108 15.23 -14.79 -26.62
CA LEU A 108 16.53 -14.43 -27.19
C LEU A 108 17.49 -15.62 -27.09
N PRO A 109 18.30 -15.89 -28.13
CA PRO A 109 19.23 -17.01 -28.12
C PRO A 109 20.28 -16.81 -27.03
N LYS A 110 20.65 -17.91 -26.34
CA LYS A 110 21.78 -17.86 -25.41
C LYS A 110 23.07 -17.66 -26.19
N VAL A 111 23.85 -16.66 -25.79
CA VAL A 111 25.20 -16.43 -26.31
C VAL A 111 26.20 -17.23 -25.48
N GLY A 112 27.02 -18.09 -26.11
CA GLY A 112 28.02 -18.92 -25.43
C GLY A 112 27.53 -20.32 -25.03
N GLU A 113 28.26 -21.01 -24.14
CA GLU A 113 28.00 -22.36 -23.56
C GLU A 113 27.10 -23.30 -24.42
N ALA A 114 27.45 -23.46 -25.70
CA ALA A 114 26.72 -24.30 -26.68
C ALA A 114 25.20 -24.04 -26.79
N GLY A 115 24.71 -22.85 -26.41
CA GLY A 115 23.30 -22.48 -26.47
C GLY A 115 22.41 -23.13 -25.39
N GLN A 116 22.97 -23.79 -24.38
CA GLN A 116 22.21 -24.49 -23.34
C GLN A 116 21.94 -23.61 -22.11
N TRP A 117 20.73 -23.61 -21.57
CA TRP A 117 20.39 -22.84 -20.37
C TRP A 117 20.68 -23.61 -19.09
N TYR A 118 21.26 -22.95 -18.08
CA TYR A 118 21.53 -23.55 -16.79
C TYR A 118 20.90 -22.76 -15.64
N ILE A 119 20.70 -23.44 -14.50
CA ILE A 119 20.34 -22.76 -13.25
C ILE A 119 21.40 -21.70 -12.92
N GLY A 120 20.94 -20.49 -12.58
CA GLY A 120 21.75 -19.31 -12.32
C GLY A 120 21.92 -18.39 -13.52
N ASP A 121 21.57 -18.83 -14.74
CA ASP A 121 21.55 -17.97 -15.91
C ASP A 121 20.33 -17.01 -15.87
N GLN A 122 20.35 -16.01 -16.76
CA GLN A 122 19.23 -15.10 -16.99
C GLN A 122 18.67 -15.30 -18.40
N LEU A 123 17.37 -15.55 -18.48
CA LEU A 123 16.64 -15.60 -19.74
C LEU A 123 16.12 -14.20 -20.09
N GLU A 124 16.45 -13.73 -21.28
CA GLU A 124 15.89 -12.50 -21.85
C GLU A 124 14.88 -12.85 -22.97
N VAL A 125 13.73 -12.18 -22.94
CA VAL A 125 12.65 -12.34 -23.91
C VAL A 125 12.33 -10.98 -24.51
N SER A 126 12.39 -10.87 -25.83
CA SER A 126 11.97 -9.68 -26.56
C SER A 126 10.46 -9.72 -26.80
N ILE A 127 9.77 -8.61 -26.58
CA ILE A 127 8.33 -8.48 -26.79
C ILE A 127 8.10 -7.27 -27.70
N ILE A 128 7.37 -7.47 -28.79
CA ILE A 128 7.00 -6.41 -29.73
C ILE A 128 5.49 -6.21 -29.69
N ILE A 129 5.07 -5.03 -29.26
CA ILE A 129 3.66 -4.65 -29.24
C ILE A 129 3.28 -4.03 -30.58
N LYS A 130 2.13 -4.46 -31.11
CA LYS A 130 1.57 -3.98 -32.37
C LYS A 130 0.14 -3.51 -32.19
N ASP A 131 -0.32 -2.67 -33.09
CA ASP A 131 -1.70 -2.20 -33.13
C ASP A 131 -2.66 -3.20 -33.83
N TYR A 132 -3.92 -2.83 -34.02
CA TYR A 132 -4.90 -3.68 -34.71
C TYR A 132 -4.69 -3.78 -36.23
N TYR A 133 -3.84 -2.92 -36.80
CA TYR A 133 -3.36 -3.06 -38.18
C TYR A 133 -2.10 -3.93 -38.27
N CYS A 134 -1.68 -4.52 -37.14
CA CYS A 134 -0.45 -5.28 -36.98
C CYS A 134 0.83 -4.48 -37.31
N TYR A 135 0.79 -3.15 -37.19
CA TYR A 135 1.99 -2.32 -37.25
C TYR A 135 2.64 -2.20 -35.88
N PRO A 136 3.99 -2.25 -35.78
CA PRO A 136 4.69 -2.01 -34.53
C PRO A 136 4.29 -0.66 -33.91
N LYS A 137 3.99 -0.68 -32.61
CA LYS A 137 3.79 0.56 -31.85
C LYS A 137 5.10 1.35 -31.83
N THR A 138 4.99 2.67 -31.73
CA THR A 138 6.13 3.60 -31.63
C THR A 138 6.26 4.22 -30.24
N SER A 139 5.43 3.77 -29.29
CA SER A 139 5.38 4.25 -27.91
C SER A 139 5.19 3.07 -26.96
N GLY A 140 5.75 3.22 -25.76
CA GLY A 140 5.56 2.27 -24.66
C GLY A 140 4.37 2.64 -23.76
N GLY A 141 4.44 2.18 -22.51
CA GLY A 141 3.46 2.46 -21.46
C GLY A 141 2.35 1.42 -21.33
N ASP A 142 2.42 0.31 -22.07
CA ASP A 142 1.55 -0.86 -21.86
C ASP A 142 1.84 -1.51 -20.51
N VAL A 143 0.82 -2.10 -19.92
CA VAL A 143 0.96 -2.87 -18.70
C VAL A 143 1.11 -4.33 -19.08
N LEU A 144 2.34 -4.82 -18.98
CA LEU A 144 2.67 -6.21 -19.27
C LEU A 144 3.02 -6.96 -17.97
N LEU A 145 2.64 -8.24 -17.93
CA LEU A 145 3.17 -9.19 -16.95
C LEU A 145 3.86 -10.32 -17.68
N ALA A 146 4.94 -10.81 -17.08
CA ALA A 146 5.70 -11.91 -17.60
C ALA A 146 6.02 -12.89 -16.46
N SER A 147 5.93 -14.18 -16.72
CA SER A 147 6.32 -15.24 -15.78
C SER A 147 6.91 -16.43 -16.51
N LEU A 148 7.87 -17.12 -15.88
CA LEU A 148 8.26 -18.47 -16.27
C LEU A 148 7.51 -19.47 -15.42
N LYS A 149 7.02 -20.56 -16.02
CA LYS A 149 6.19 -21.56 -15.36
C LYS A 149 6.52 -22.98 -15.79
N ASN A 150 6.25 -23.92 -14.90
CA ASN A 150 6.16 -25.34 -15.21
C ASN A 150 5.02 -25.93 -14.35
N ARG A 151 3.96 -26.40 -15.01
CA ARG A 151 2.75 -26.89 -14.34
C ARG A 151 3.00 -28.20 -13.60
N ASP A 152 3.72 -29.14 -14.22
CA ASP A 152 3.98 -30.46 -13.66
C ASP A 152 4.87 -30.39 -12.42
N LEU A 153 5.91 -29.54 -12.46
CA LEU A 153 6.79 -29.27 -11.32
C LEU A 153 6.18 -28.30 -10.31
N GLN A 154 5.00 -27.72 -10.59
CA GLN A 154 4.43 -26.61 -9.82
C GLN A 154 5.49 -25.54 -9.53
N ALA A 155 6.27 -25.21 -10.55
CA ALA A 155 7.35 -24.24 -10.47
C ALA A 155 6.97 -22.96 -11.20
N GLY A 156 7.52 -21.85 -10.76
CA GLY A 156 7.35 -20.58 -11.46
C GLY A 156 8.07 -19.42 -10.81
N VAL A 157 8.38 -18.40 -11.61
CA VAL A 157 9.04 -17.18 -11.19
C VAL A 157 8.50 -16.00 -11.99
N SER A 158 8.36 -14.83 -11.35
CA SER A 158 7.97 -13.60 -12.03
C SER A 158 9.12 -13.02 -12.84
N GLY A 159 8.81 -12.52 -14.03
CA GLY A 159 9.74 -11.78 -14.87
C GLY A 159 9.71 -10.29 -14.60
N GLN A 160 10.85 -9.63 -14.75
CA GLN A 160 10.94 -8.18 -14.76
C GLN A 160 10.76 -7.68 -16.19
N VAL A 161 9.73 -6.85 -16.42
CA VAL A 161 9.51 -6.20 -17.72
C VAL A 161 10.16 -4.82 -17.75
N VAL A 162 10.93 -4.57 -18.79
CA VAL A 162 11.56 -3.29 -19.13
C VAL A 162 10.90 -2.76 -20.39
N ASP A 163 10.39 -1.54 -20.31
CA ASP A 163 9.80 -0.81 -21.44
C ASP A 163 10.87 0.03 -22.13
N HIS A 164 11.08 -0.16 -23.43
CA HIS A 164 12.05 0.59 -24.23
C HIS A 164 11.47 1.88 -24.82
N LEU A 165 10.23 2.23 -24.45
CA LEU A 165 9.50 3.45 -24.78
C LEU A 165 9.17 3.63 -26.28
N ASN A 166 9.35 2.58 -27.06
CA ASN A 166 9.22 2.60 -28.53
C ASN A 166 8.32 1.47 -29.05
N GLY A 167 7.47 0.88 -28.20
CA GLY A 167 6.61 -0.26 -28.53
C GLY A 167 7.28 -1.64 -28.37
N SER A 168 8.57 -1.68 -28.04
CA SER A 168 9.28 -2.91 -27.67
C SER A 168 9.54 -2.97 -26.16
N TYR A 169 9.59 -4.20 -25.64
CA TYR A 169 9.85 -4.49 -24.23
C TYR A 169 10.81 -5.68 -24.12
N THR A 170 11.51 -5.78 -22.99
CA THR A 170 12.26 -6.98 -22.62
C THR A 170 11.72 -7.52 -21.30
N ALA A 171 11.39 -8.81 -21.25
CA ALA A 171 11.18 -9.52 -20.00
C ALA A 171 12.44 -10.31 -19.63
N VAL A 172 12.89 -10.18 -18.39
CA VAL A 172 14.09 -10.86 -17.88
C VAL A 172 13.72 -11.76 -16.72
N PHE A 173 14.22 -13.00 -16.73
CA PHE A 173 13.91 -14.02 -15.73
C PHE A 173 15.18 -14.67 -15.19
N PRO A 174 15.30 -14.89 -13.86
CA PRO A 174 16.31 -15.79 -13.33
C PRO A 174 15.90 -17.26 -13.57
N LEU A 175 16.85 -18.10 -13.98
CA LEU A 175 16.61 -19.54 -14.12
C LEU A 175 16.94 -20.27 -12.81
N VAL A 176 15.92 -20.83 -12.16
CA VAL A 176 15.98 -21.24 -10.75
C VAL A 176 15.53 -22.68 -10.49
N TRP A 177 15.18 -23.44 -11.53
CA TRP A 177 14.93 -24.89 -11.46
C TRP A 177 15.46 -25.60 -12.70
N GLU A 178 15.75 -26.89 -12.55
CA GLU A 178 16.07 -27.79 -13.66
C GLU A 178 14.79 -28.32 -14.29
N GLY A 179 14.79 -28.46 -15.62
CA GLY A 179 13.69 -28.99 -16.41
C GLY A 179 13.10 -27.97 -17.38
N GLN A 180 11.90 -28.26 -17.89
CA GLN A 180 11.19 -27.34 -18.79
C GLN A 180 10.80 -26.05 -18.07
N ALA A 181 10.90 -24.93 -18.77
CA ALA A 181 10.40 -23.63 -18.32
C ALA A 181 9.68 -22.94 -19.49
N GLU A 182 8.40 -22.64 -19.30
CA GLU A 182 7.53 -22.00 -20.28
C GLU A 182 7.38 -20.51 -19.96
N VAL A 183 7.58 -19.66 -20.95
CA VAL A 183 7.37 -18.21 -20.86
C VAL A 183 5.90 -17.91 -21.10
N GLU A 184 5.29 -17.20 -20.16
CA GLU A 184 3.97 -16.58 -20.32
C GLU A 184 4.13 -15.04 -20.31
N VAL A 185 3.63 -14.38 -21.35
CA VAL A 185 3.54 -12.91 -21.44
C VAL A 185 2.06 -12.53 -21.57
N THR A 186 1.60 -11.58 -20.75
CA THR A 186 0.21 -11.11 -20.74
C THR A 186 0.17 -9.59 -20.91
N LEU A 187 -0.62 -9.12 -21.89
CA LEU A 187 -1.06 -7.73 -21.97
C LEU A 187 -2.20 -7.53 -20.96
N VAL A 188 -1.94 -6.77 -19.90
CA VAL A 188 -2.94 -6.42 -18.90
C VAL A 188 -3.76 -5.23 -19.35
N HIS A 189 -3.10 -4.17 -19.80
CA HIS A 189 -3.75 -2.97 -20.34
C HIS A 189 -2.90 -2.40 -21.48
N PRO A 190 -3.53 -1.96 -22.58
CA PRO A 190 -2.84 -1.16 -23.60
C PRO A 190 -2.43 0.20 -23.01
N SER A 191 -1.39 0.83 -23.55
CA SER A 191 -0.91 2.14 -23.08
C SER A 191 -1.99 3.23 -23.09
N GLU A 192 -2.96 3.13 -24.00
CA GLU A 192 -4.10 4.04 -24.09
C GLU A 192 -5.08 3.85 -22.92
N ALA A 193 -5.32 2.60 -22.50
CA ALA A 193 -6.12 2.34 -21.31
C ALA A 193 -5.47 2.98 -20.08
N VAL A 194 -4.13 3.00 -20.00
CA VAL A 194 -3.41 3.70 -18.93
C VAL A 194 -3.66 5.21 -18.97
N THR A 195 -3.71 5.83 -20.15
CA THR A 195 -4.12 7.25 -20.29
C THR A 195 -5.50 7.48 -19.67
N VAL A 196 -6.47 6.60 -19.93
CA VAL A 196 -7.81 6.70 -19.32
C VAL A 196 -7.75 6.52 -17.80
N LEU A 197 -7.02 5.53 -17.29
CA LEU A 197 -6.88 5.28 -15.86
C LEU A 197 -6.23 6.47 -15.13
N GLN A 198 -5.24 7.12 -15.74
CA GLN A 198 -4.61 8.35 -15.23
C GLN A 198 -5.60 9.51 -15.19
N ARG A 199 -6.38 9.71 -16.27
CA ARG A 199 -7.43 10.74 -16.35
C ARG A 199 -8.46 10.53 -15.25
N LEU A 200 -8.98 9.31 -15.09
CA LEU A 200 -9.96 8.98 -14.05
C LEU A 200 -9.45 9.31 -12.64
N ASN A 201 -8.20 9.00 -12.31
CA ASN A 201 -7.65 9.34 -10.98
C ASN A 201 -7.44 10.85 -10.76
N SER A 202 -7.34 11.62 -11.84
CA SER A 202 -7.11 13.07 -11.77
C SER A 202 -8.42 13.87 -11.77
N GLU A 203 -9.35 13.51 -12.65
CA GLU A 203 -10.59 14.26 -12.92
C GLU A 203 -11.83 13.69 -12.20
N GLU A 204 -11.81 12.39 -11.91
CA GLU A 204 -12.90 11.65 -11.23
C GLU A 204 -12.41 10.85 -10.01
N PRO A 205 -11.65 11.48 -9.08
CA PRO A 205 -11.22 10.80 -7.86
C PRO A 205 -12.38 10.47 -6.89
N ASP A 206 -13.54 11.10 -7.10
CA ASP A 206 -14.79 10.93 -6.35
C ASP A 206 -15.75 9.90 -6.95
N ARG A 207 -15.34 9.17 -7.99
CA ARG A 207 -16.16 8.15 -8.68
C ARG A 207 -16.68 7.03 -7.79
N VAL A 208 -16.14 6.89 -6.58
CA VAL A 208 -16.71 6.06 -5.52
C VAL A 208 -17.53 6.95 -4.59
N ASN A 209 -18.85 6.81 -4.62
CA ASN A 209 -19.75 7.59 -3.78
C ASN A 209 -19.79 7.00 -2.37
N PHE A 210 -18.85 7.39 -1.49
CA PHE A 210 -18.94 7.02 -0.08
C PHE A 210 -20.04 7.80 0.62
N ARG A 211 -20.64 7.21 1.63
CA ARG A 211 -21.77 7.80 2.36
C ARG A 211 -21.66 7.56 3.85
N SER A 212 -22.41 8.33 4.63
CA SER A 212 -22.63 8.06 6.05
C SER A 212 -24.08 8.34 6.40
N ILE A 213 -24.62 7.56 7.34
CA ILE A 213 -25.93 7.80 7.95
C ILE A 213 -25.72 8.72 9.15
N PHE A 214 -26.57 9.74 9.24
CA PHE A 214 -26.71 10.62 10.39
C PHE A 214 -28.04 10.31 11.05
N ARG A 215 -28.06 10.03 12.36
CA ARG A 215 -29.26 9.60 13.09
C ARG A 215 -29.40 10.29 14.44
N SER A 216 -30.62 10.72 14.75
CA SER A 216 -31.04 11.22 16.07
C SER A 216 -32.47 10.74 16.33
N GLY A 217 -32.64 9.81 17.27
CA GLY A 217 -33.92 9.11 17.49
C GLY A 217 -34.41 8.39 16.23
N SER A 218 -35.66 8.64 15.83
CA SER A 218 -36.27 8.10 14.61
C SER A 218 -35.87 8.85 13.33
N VAL A 219 -35.22 10.01 13.44
CA VAL A 219 -34.80 10.81 12.29
C VAL A 219 -33.46 10.30 11.78
N SER A 220 -33.37 9.98 10.48
CA SER A 220 -32.10 9.66 9.85
C SER A 220 -31.99 10.23 8.44
N GLU A 221 -30.78 10.61 8.05
CA GLU A 221 -30.44 11.08 6.71
C GLU A 221 -29.11 10.46 6.27
N LYS A 222 -29.03 10.03 5.01
CA LYS A 222 -27.79 9.54 4.41
C LYS A 222 -27.18 10.66 3.58
N THR A 223 -25.93 11.02 3.85
CA THR A 223 -25.20 12.06 3.12
C THR A 223 -23.92 11.52 2.50
N GLU A 224 -23.44 12.19 1.47
CA GLU A 224 -22.21 11.85 0.77
C GLU A 224 -20.98 12.23 1.59
N CYS A 225 -19.95 11.38 1.54
CA CYS A 225 -18.66 11.59 2.17
C CYS A 225 -17.54 11.30 1.18
N ASN A 226 -16.44 12.03 1.26
CA ASN A 226 -15.25 11.75 0.47
C ASN A 226 -14.04 12.55 1.00
N ILE A 227 -12.83 12.12 0.61
CA ILE A 227 -11.63 12.98 0.69
C ILE A 227 -11.67 14.03 -0.43
N CYS A 228 -12.27 13.67 -1.56
CA CYS A 228 -12.44 14.53 -2.73
C CYS A 228 -13.91 14.91 -2.89
N LEU A 229 -14.45 15.73 -1.99
CA LEU A 229 -15.80 16.26 -2.18
C LEU A 229 -15.76 17.40 -3.20
N ARG A 230 -16.58 17.32 -4.26
CA ARG A 230 -16.71 18.44 -5.21
C ARG A 230 -17.25 19.69 -4.49
N PRO A 231 -16.78 20.90 -4.85
CA PRO A 231 -17.26 22.13 -4.26
C PRO A 231 -18.79 22.23 -4.36
N SER A 232 -19.44 22.54 -3.25
CA SER A 232 -20.90 22.69 -3.21
C SER A 232 -21.29 23.83 -2.25
N LYS A 233 -22.49 24.39 -2.43
CA LYS A 233 -23.04 25.38 -1.49
C LYS A 233 -23.45 24.77 -0.14
N ARG A 234 -23.45 23.44 -0.01
CA ARG A 234 -23.84 22.77 1.23
C ARG A 234 -22.70 22.83 2.24
N PRO A 235 -22.99 23.11 3.53
CA PRO A 235 -21.98 23.01 4.58
C PRO A 235 -21.47 21.57 4.70
N VAL A 236 -20.24 21.43 5.17
CA VAL A 236 -19.52 20.17 5.29
C VAL A 236 -19.23 19.88 6.77
N CYS A 237 -19.37 18.62 7.16
CA CYS A 237 -18.85 18.09 8.41
C CYS A 237 -17.40 17.66 8.21
N ASP A 238 -16.49 18.23 8.99
CA ASP A 238 -15.07 17.90 9.00
C ASP A 238 -14.80 16.81 10.05
N PHE A 239 -14.34 15.65 9.59
CA PHE A 239 -13.93 14.51 10.41
C PHE A 239 -12.44 14.21 10.24
N THR A 240 -11.65 15.23 9.93
CA THR A 240 -10.19 15.11 9.86
C THR A 240 -9.66 14.57 11.19
N ASP A 241 -8.82 13.55 11.11
CA ASP A 241 -8.25 12.93 12.29
C ASP A 241 -7.35 13.89 13.05
N VAL A 242 -7.58 14.06 14.34
CA VAL A 242 -6.86 15.02 15.17
C VAL A 242 -5.40 14.63 15.43
N HIS A 243 -5.06 13.34 15.33
CA HIS A 243 -3.71 12.84 15.61
C HIS A 243 -2.82 12.80 14.38
N THR A 244 -3.41 12.43 13.23
CA THR A 244 -2.68 12.20 11.97
C THR A 244 -2.95 13.27 10.92
N GLY A 245 -3.98 14.11 11.10
CA GLY A 245 -4.41 15.10 10.10
C GLY A 245 -5.02 14.47 8.85
N GLU A 246 -5.45 13.22 8.93
CA GLU A 246 -5.98 12.46 7.80
C GLU A 246 -7.39 12.97 7.45
N PRO A 247 -7.59 13.54 6.24
CA PRO A 247 -8.84 14.19 5.89
C PRO A 247 -9.98 13.20 5.70
N TRP A 248 -11.16 13.55 6.20
CA TRP A 248 -12.42 12.90 5.83
C TRP A 248 -13.58 13.86 6.02
N PHE A 249 -14.42 14.00 4.99
CA PHE A 249 -15.48 14.99 4.98
C PHE A 249 -16.80 14.37 4.57
N CYS A 250 -17.90 14.90 5.10
CA CYS A 250 -19.26 14.56 4.65
C CYS A 250 -20.09 15.83 4.43
N LEU A 251 -21.00 15.82 3.45
CA LEU A 251 -22.01 16.86 3.35
C LEU A 251 -22.88 16.85 4.62
N LYS A 252 -23.09 18.03 5.21
CA LYS A 252 -23.97 18.16 6.39
C LYS A 252 -25.40 17.77 6.01
N PRO A 253 -26.13 17.04 6.89
CA PRO A 253 -27.55 16.74 6.70
C PRO A 253 -28.36 18.00 6.39
N LYS A 254 -29.31 17.88 5.46
CA LYS A 254 -30.28 18.95 5.16
C LYS A 254 -31.31 19.09 6.27
N ASN A 255 -31.64 17.99 6.95
CA ASN A 255 -32.56 18.01 8.07
C ASN A 255 -31.92 18.75 9.26
N THR A 256 -32.53 19.86 9.67
CA THR A 256 -32.04 20.72 10.76
C THR A 256 -32.03 20.04 12.13
N LYS A 257 -32.75 18.92 12.30
CA LYS A 257 -32.70 18.08 13.51
C LYS A 257 -31.44 17.22 13.59
N LEU A 258 -30.64 17.15 12.52
CA LEU A 258 -29.39 16.41 12.46
C LEU A 258 -28.21 17.36 12.33
N ASN A 259 -27.13 17.04 13.02
CA ASN A 259 -25.85 17.75 12.97
C ASN A 259 -24.70 16.75 12.77
N CYS A 260 -23.45 17.25 12.72
CA CYS A 260 -22.29 16.43 12.40
C CYS A 260 -21.99 15.33 13.43
N THR A 261 -22.39 15.50 14.70
CA THR A 261 -22.18 14.49 15.75
C THR A 261 -23.16 13.33 15.64
N ASN A 262 -24.20 13.45 14.81
CA ASN A 262 -25.17 12.37 14.58
C ASN A 262 -24.68 11.30 13.61
N ARG A 263 -23.45 11.40 13.08
CA ARG A 263 -22.86 10.38 12.19
C ARG A 263 -22.73 9.06 12.94
N ILE A 264 -23.20 7.95 12.36
CA ILE A 264 -23.16 6.63 13.02
C ILE A 264 -22.32 5.59 12.29
N ASN A 265 -22.15 5.71 10.98
CA ASN A 265 -21.40 4.73 10.19
C ASN A 265 -20.62 5.36 9.03
N HIS A 266 -19.92 4.50 8.31
CA HIS A 266 -19.37 4.69 6.98
C HIS A 266 -19.93 3.61 6.06
N ASP A 267 -20.23 3.98 4.83
CA ASP A 267 -20.76 3.05 3.83
C ASP A 267 -20.11 3.27 2.47
N ASN A 268 -19.78 2.16 1.81
CA ASN A 268 -19.40 2.15 0.41
C ASN A 268 -20.65 2.23 -0.47
N GLY A 269 -20.85 3.35 -1.16
CA GLY A 269 -21.99 3.52 -2.06
C GLY A 269 -21.72 3.07 -3.49
N VAL A 270 -22.35 3.77 -4.42
CA VAL A 270 -22.36 3.40 -5.85
C VAL A 270 -21.15 3.97 -6.57
N PHE A 271 -20.66 3.25 -7.55
CA PHE A 271 -19.61 3.74 -8.44
C PHE A 271 -20.26 4.45 -9.63
N VAL A 272 -19.84 5.69 -9.86
CA VAL A 272 -20.32 6.50 -10.99
C VAL A 272 -19.15 6.63 -11.96
N LEU A 273 -19.26 6.00 -13.13
CA LEU A 273 -18.22 6.01 -14.15
C LEU A 273 -18.67 6.84 -15.33
N ASN A 274 -17.97 7.93 -15.61
CA ASN A 274 -18.25 8.76 -16.78
C ASN A 274 -17.22 8.49 -17.89
N LEU A 275 -17.35 7.32 -18.53
CA LEU A 275 -16.49 6.91 -19.63
C LEU A 275 -17.18 7.07 -20.98
N GLN A 276 -16.44 7.60 -21.95
CA GLN A 276 -16.89 7.66 -23.34
C GLN A 276 -16.94 6.26 -23.96
N LYS A 277 -17.67 6.10 -25.07
CA LYS A 277 -17.80 4.80 -25.75
C LYS A 277 -16.44 4.23 -26.16
N GLU A 278 -15.55 5.07 -26.68
CA GLU A 278 -14.20 4.64 -27.10
C GLU A 278 -13.33 4.24 -25.91
N ASP A 279 -13.41 4.94 -24.77
CA ASP A 279 -12.68 4.54 -23.56
C ASP A 279 -13.05 3.12 -23.13
N LYS A 280 -14.35 2.77 -23.20
CA LYS A 280 -14.84 1.44 -22.79
C LYS A 280 -14.28 0.31 -23.65
N ARG A 281 -13.97 0.58 -24.93
CA ARG A 281 -13.38 -0.43 -25.84
C ARG A 281 -11.98 -0.85 -25.40
N LEU A 282 -11.25 0.02 -24.68
CA LEU A 282 -9.89 -0.26 -24.18
C LEU A 282 -9.86 -1.21 -22.97
N PHE A 283 -11.01 -1.63 -22.45
CA PHE A 283 -11.14 -2.48 -21.26
C PHE A 283 -12.01 -3.72 -21.55
N GLN A 284 -11.71 -4.41 -22.66
CA GLN A 284 -12.43 -5.60 -23.09
C GLN A 284 -11.72 -6.87 -22.62
N ASP A 285 -12.37 -7.62 -21.72
CA ASP A 285 -11.89 -8.91 -21.22
C ASP A 285 -11.57 -9.87 -22.38
N LYS A 286 -10.40 -10.51 -22.32
CA LYS A 286 -9.88 -11.46 -23.32
C LYS A 286 -9.67 -10.91 -24.73
N ILE A 287 -9.85 -9.60 -24.94
CA ILE A 287 -9.57 -8.95 -26.22
C ILE A 287 -8.29 -8.12 -26.08
N ASN A 288 -8.29 -7.10 -25.21
CA ASN A 288 -7.14 -6.23 -24.97
C ASN A 288 -6.85 -6.02 -23.48
N MET A 289 -7.61 -6.67 -22.60
CA MET A 289 -7.39 -6.67 -21.17
C MET A 289 -7.19 -8.09 -20.68
N LYS A 290 -6.08 -8.33 -19.98
CA LYS A 290 -5.68 -9.65 -19.46
C LYS A 290 -5.57 -10.72 -20.55
N THR A 291 -5.05 -10.36 -21.71
CA THR A 291 -4.92 -11.26 -22.86
C THR A 291 -3.46 -11.74 -23.02
N PRO A 292 -3.22 -13.04 -23.25
CA PRO A 292 -1.89 -13.55 -23.57
C PRO A 292 -1.33 -12.97 -24.87
N ILE A 293 -0.01 -12.76 -24.90
CA ILE A 293 0.75 -12.49 -26.12
C ILE A 293 1.42 -13.80 -26.54
N LEU A 294 1.36 -14.16 -27.82
CA LEU A 294 1.88 -15.43 -28.31
C LEU A 294 3.37 -15.37 -28.68
N ALA A 295 4.06 -16.49 -28.53
CA ALA A 295 5.45 -16.63 -28.95
C ALA A 295 5.55 -16.73 -30.48
N VAL A 296 6.63 -16.19 -31.05
CA VAL A 296 7.13 -16.62 -32.36
C VAL A 296 8.17 -17.71 -32.13
N GLY A 297 7.91 -18.92 -32.63
CA GLY A 297 8.76 -20.08 -32.39
C GLY A 297 8.46 -20.74 -31.05
N SER A 298 9.49 -21.12 -30.29
CA SER A 298 9.33 -21.77 -28.99
C SER A 298 8.93 -20.78 -27.89
N SER A 299 7.94 -21.15 -27.08
CA SER A 299 7.62 -20.48 -25.82
C SER A 299 8.36 -21.08 -24.62
N SER A 300 9.09 -22.18 -24.81
CA SER A 300 9.76 -22.90 -23.72
C SER A 300 11.25 -23.13 -23.98
N ILE A 301 11.97 -23.33 -22.87
CA ILE A 301 13.38 -23.75 -22.85
C ILE A 301 13.56 -24.92 -21.89
N THR A 302 14.67 -25.65 -22.07
CA THR A 302 15.13 -26.66 -21.12
C THR A 302 16.27 -26.08 -20.30
N VAL A 303 16.14 -26.10 -18.97
CA VAL A 303 17.16 -25.64 -18.03
C VAL A 303 17.87 -26.85 -17.42
N TYR A 304 19.19 -26.83 -17.42
CA TYR A 304 20.04 -27.91 -16.91
C TYR A 304 20.74 -27.54 -15.60
N GLN A 305 21.10 -28.54 -14.81
CA GLN A 305 22.01 -28.36 -13.68
C GLN A 305 23.47 -28.24 -14.17
N ARG A 306 24.25 -27.29 -13.64
CA ARG A 306 25.72 -27.27 -13.87
C ARG A 306 26.37 -28.43 -13.13
N LYS A 307 27.33 -29.11 -13.78
CA LYS A 307 28.03 -30.29 -13.22
C LYS A 307 29.01 -29.95 -12.08
N THR A 308 29.33 -28.68 -11.84
CA THR A 308 30.32 -28.24 -10.85
C THR A 308 29.69 -27.43 -9.71
N GLY A 309 29.52 -28.07 -8.55
CA GLY A 309 29.25 -27.45 -7.24
C GLY A 309 27.90 -26.73 -7.07
N PRO A 310 27.49 -26.42 -5.81
CA PRO A 310 26.28 -25.65 -5.57
C PRO A 310 26.42 -24.24 -6.16
N VAL A 311 25.60 -23.92 -7.16
CA VAL A 311 25.49 -22.56 -7.67
C VAL A 311 24.82 -21.72 -6.59
N MET A 312 25.60 -20.93 -5.87
CA MET A 312 25.04 -19.84 -5.06
C MET A 312 24.30 -18.90 -6.01
N LEU A 313 22.96 -18.84 -5.91
CA LEU A 313 22.11 -17.84 -6.58
C LEU A 313 22.39 -16.39 -6.11
N ARG A 314 23.52 -16.14 -5.43
CA ARG A 314 24.01 -14.81 -5.10
C ARG A 314 24.96 -14.36 -6.21
N SER A 315 24.41 -13.70 -7.22
CA SER A 315 25.25 -13.00 -8.20
C SER A 315 25.08 -11.49 -8.01
N ASN A 316 26.20 -10.85 -7.68
CA ASN A 316 26.38 -9.39 -7.70
C ASN A 316 26.22 -8.78 -9.11
N ASN A 317 25.93 -9.59 -10.13
CA ASN A 317 25.73 -9.21 -11.53
C ASN A 317 24.30 -9.50 -12.04
N VAL A 318 23.37 -9.88 -11.16
CA VAL A 318 21.97 -10.15 -11.54
C VAL A 318 21.26 -8.81 -11.82
N LYS A 319 20.88 -8.57 -13.08
CA LYS A 319 20.03 -7.41 -13.48
C LYS A 319 18.59 -7.48 -12.92
N THR A 320 18.17 -8.59 -12.31
CA THR A 320 16.78 -8.87 -11.89
C THR A 320 16.62 -9.18 -10.39
N ALA A 321 15.81 -8.41 -9.68
CA ALA A 321 15.56 -8.61 -8.25
C ALA A 321 14.23 -9.33 -7.98
N ALA A 322 14.01 -10.51 -8.57
CA ALA A 322 12.88 -11.36 -8.16
C ALA A 322 13.06 -11.74 -6.69
N SER A 323 12.00 -11.64 -5.90
CA SER A 323 11.99 -11.90 -4.45
C SER A 323 12.04 -13.40 -4.11
N GLY A 324 11.62 -14.26 -5.05
CA GLY A 324 11.54 -15.69 -4.87
C GLY A 324 10.92 -16.41 -6.07
N PHE A 325 10.69 -17.71 -5.91
CA PHE A 325 10.11 -18.59 -6.92
C PHE A 325 9.38 -19.76 -6.27
N TYR A 326 8.46 -20.39 -7.00
CA TYR A 326 7.89 -21.68 -6.63
C TYR A 326 8.74 -22.82 -7.19
N TYR A 327 8.88 -23.87 -6.40
CA TYR A 327 9.34 -25.18 -6.84
C TYR A 327 8.58 -26.26 -6.06
N LYS A 328 7.94 -27.20 -6.77
CA LYS A 328 7.06 -28.22 -6.17
C LYS A 328 5.97 -27.61 -5.28
N GLY A 329 5.41 -26.48 -5.69
CA GLY A 329 4.31 -25.81 -4.97
C GLY A 329 4.73 -25.04 -3.70
N VAL A 330 6.04 -24.98 -3.40
CA VAL A 330 6.58 -24.28 -2.23
C VAL A 330 7.35 -23.04 -2.68
N TRP A 331 7.06 -21.90 -2.05
CA TRP A 331 7.77 -20.65 -2.28
C TRP A 331 9.15 -20.68 -1.62
N LYS A 332 10.18 -20.37 -2.41
CA LYS A 332 11.57 -20.21 -1.98
C LYS A 332 11.99 -18.76 -2.20
N SER A 333 12.62 -18.15 -1.21
CA SER A 333 13.17 -16.80 -1.37
C SER A 333 14.49 -16.84 -2.15
N LEU A 334 14.70 -15.83 -3.00
CA LEU A 334 16.01 -15.51 -3.59
C LEU A 334 16.80 -14.49 -2.73
N GLY A 335 16.18 -13.98 -1.67
CA GLY A 335 16.80 -13.08 -0.70
C GLY A 335 17.60 -13.81 0.37
N ILE A 336 17.88 -13.11 1.46
CA ILE A 336 18.67 -13.64 2.59
C ILE A 336 17.87 -14.49 3.58
N THR A 337 16.53 -14.44 3.51
CA THR A 337 15.67 -15.14 4.47
C THR A 337 15.28 -16.50 3.91
N GLU A 338 15.63 -17.56 4.62
CA GLU A 338 15.11 -18.89 4.32
C GLU A 338 13.61 -18.96 4.64
N VAL A 339 12.83 -19.60 3.77
CA VAL A 339 11.38 -19.76 3.96
C VAL A 339 11.12 -21.17 4.47
N HIS A 340 10.68 -21.27 5.72
CA HIS A 340 10.31 -22.54 6.34
C HIS A 340 8.84 -22.87 6.04
N GLN A 341 8.52 -24.17 6.03
CA GLN A 341 7.15 -24.63 5.89
C GLN A 341 6.53 -24.88 7.26
N PHE A 342 5.33 -24.36 7.47
CA PHE A 342 4.61 -24.51 8.74
C PHE A 342 3.35 -25.35 8.53
N ASP A 343 3.26 -26.45 9.25
CA ASP A 343 2.00 -27.15 9.50
C ASP A 343 1.29 -26.57 10.73
N THR A 344 0.10 -27.06 11.05
CA THR A 344 -0.70 -26.57 12.18
C THR A 344 0.06 -26.60 13.51
N ALA A 345 0.86 -27.64 13.78
CA ALA A 345 1.62 -27.77 15.01
C ALA A 345 2.77 -26.76 15.06
N ALA A 346 3.50 -26.59 13.96
CA ALA A 346 4.57 -25.60 13.83
C ALA A 346 4.02 -24.16 13.92
N ILE A 347 2.85 -23.87 13.34
CA ILE A 347 2.18 -22.57 13.50
C ILE A 347 1.89 -22.32 14.98
N PHE A 348 1.24 -23.27 15.65
CA PHE A 348 0.90 -23.15 17.07
C PHE A 348 2.15 -22.93 17.93
N GLN A 349 3.21 -23.71 17.71
CA GLN A 349 4.46 -23.58 18.45
C GLN A 349 5.11 -22.22 18.18
N CYS A 350 5.13 -21.75 16.93
CA CYS A 350 5.66 -20.44 16.56
C CYS A 350 4.90 -19.29 17.24
N LEU A 351 3.57 -19.38 17.31
CA LEU A 351 2.75 -18.28 17.84
C LEU A 351 2.60 -18.29 19.36
N LYS A 352 3.07 -19.34 20.05
CA LYS A 352 3.04 -19.42 21.51
C LYS A 352 3.75 -18.23 22.15
N GLY A 353 3.06 -17.53 23.06
CA GLY A 353 3.58 -16.34 23.72
C GLY A 353 3.67 -15.08 22.85
N LYS A 354 3.00 -15.04 21.69
CA LYS A 354 3.04 -13.91 20.75
C LYS A 354 1.71 -13.15 20.65
N VAL A 355 1.85 -11.86 20.34
CA VAL A 355 0.75 -10.96 20.02
C VAL A 355 0.88 -10.52 18.57
N ILE A 356 -0.15 -10.79 17.77
CA ILE A 356 -0.17 -10.56 16.33
C ILE A 356 -1.25 -9.53 16.01
N HIS A 357 -0.84 -8.42 15.41
CA HIS A 357 -1.71 -7.34 14.97
C HIS A 357 -1.71 -7.22 13.45
N LEU A 358 -2.87 -7.40 12.82
CA LEU A 358 -3.04 -7.29 11.38
C LEU A 358 -3.88 -6.05 11.04
N TYR A 359 -3.29 -5.12 10.31
CA TYR A 359 -3.92 -3.84 9.96
C TYR A 359 -4.01 -3.67 8.45
N GLY A 360 -5.19 -3.36 7.92
CA GLY A 360 -5.27 -3.17 6.48
C GLY A 360 -6.63 -3.31 5.80
N ASP A 361 -6.58 -3.75 4.55
CA ASP A 361 -7.75 -4.14 3.76
C ASP A 361 -8.13 -5.61 3.97
N SER A 362 -9.04 -6.14 3.16
CA SER A 362 -9.46 -7.53 3.23
C SER A 362 -8.35 -8.53 2.87
N THR A 363 -7.25 -8.09 2.24
CA THR A 363 -6.19 -9.02 1.80
C THR A 363 -5.30 -9.47 2.95
N ILE A 364 -5.08 -8.64 3.99
CA ILE A 364 -4.40 -9.08 5.23
C ILE A 364 -5.36 -9.78 6.19
N ARG A 365 -6.68 -9.54 6.07
CA ARG A 365 -7.69 -10.29 6.83
C ARG A 365 -7.61 -11.80 6.56
N GLN A 366 -7.24 -12.21 5.35
CA GLN A 366 -7.00 -13.62 5.03
C GLN A 366 -5.94 -14.26 5.93
N TYR A 367 -5.00 -13.49 6.49
CA TYR A 367 -4.00 -14.03 7.42
C TYR A 367 -4.61 -14.28 8.79
N PHE A 368 -5.50 -13.39 9.24
CA PHE A 368 -6.28 -13.61 10.44
C PHE A 368 -7.10 -14.90 10.30
N ASP A 369 -7.84 -15.03 9.21
CA ASP A 369 -8.72 -16.19 8.97
C ASP A 369 -7.92 -17.50 8.91
N TYR A 370 -6.76 -17.48 8.22
CA TYR A 370 -5.88 -18.65 8.12
C TYR A 370 -5.27 -19.05 9.46
N LEU A 371 -4.66 -18.09 10.18
CA LEU A 371 -4.01 -18.36 11.46
C LEU A 371 -5.02 -18.77 12.53
N ASN A 372 -6.18 -18.11 12.58
CA ASN A 372 -7.23 -18.47 13.53
C ASN A 372 -7.73 -19.91 13.31
N LYS A 373 -7.89 -20.34 12.04
CA LYS A 373 -8.25 -21.72 11.72
C LYS A 373 -7.17 -22.74 12.11
N ALA A 374 -5.90 -22.34 12.07
CA ALA A 374 -4.77 -23.19 12.46
C ALA A 374 -4.56 -23.28 13.99
N LEU A 375 -5.24 -22.46 14.80
CA LEU A 375 -5.08 -22.44 16.25
C LEU A 375 -6.30 -23.12 16.92
N PRO A 376 -6.18 -24.39 17.36
CA PRO A 376 -7.35 -25.19 17.78
C PRO A 376 -8.04 -24.66 19.04
N ASN A 377 -7.30 -23.94 19.90
CA ASN A 377 -7.80 -23.43 21.17
C ASN A 377 -8.18 -21.94 21.13
N ASN A 378 -8.02 -21.28 19.97
CA ASN A 378 -8.32 -19.86 19.85
C ASN A 378 -9.83 -19.64 19.95
N LYS A 379 -10.24 -18.83 20.93
CA LYS A 379 -11.63 -18.41 21.07
C LYS A 379 -11.80 -17.05 20.41
N MET A 380 -12.65 -17.00 19.37
CA MET A 380 -13.06 -15.74 18.77
C MET A 380 -13.92 -14.98 19.77
N ILE A 381 -13.57 -13.72 20.02
CA ILE A 381 -14.37 -12.84 20.86
C ILE A 381 -15.41 -12.19 19.97
N ASP A 382 -16.67 -12.60 20.11
CA ASP A 382 -17.77 -11.96 19.40
C ASP A 382 -17.90 -10.51 19.88
N ARG A 383 -17.81 -9.58 18.94
CA ARG A 383 -17.98 -8.14 19.16
C ARG A 383 -19.20 -7.60 18.42
N HIS A 384 -20.02 -8.47 17.82
CA HIS A 384 -21.12 -8.12 16.93
C HIS A 384 -20.70 -7.17 15.80
N THR A 385 -19.46 -7.33 15.32
CA THR A 385 -18.87 -6.54 14.24
C THR A 385 -19.09 -7.22 12.89
N SER A 386 -19.17 -6.44 11.82
CA SER A 386 -19.23 -6.99 10.46
C SER A 386 -18.04 -7.94 10.19
N MET A 387 -18.35 -9.11 9.60
CA MET A 387 -17.35 -10.08 9.13
C MET A 387 -16.44 -9.52 8.03
N GLN A 388 -16.74 -8.34 7.49
CA GLN A 388 -15.90 -7.68 6.50
C GLN A 388 -14.86 -6.73 7.13
N SER A 389 -15.26 -5.90 8.10
CA SER A 389 -14.43 -4.82 8.65
C SER A 389 -13.70 -5.16 9.95
N GLY A 390 -14.18 -6.14 10.71
CA GLY A 390 -13.76 -6.30 12.10
C GLY A 390 -14.22 -5.12 12.97
N PRO A 391 -13.58 -4.88 14.13
CA PRO A 391 -12.37 -5.53 14.62
C PRO A 391 -12.55 -7.00 15.00
N PHE A 392 -11.59 -7.85 14.61
CA PHE A 392 -11.53 -9.23 15.08
C PHE A 392 -10.50 -9.41 16.17
N LYS A 393 -10.83 -10.26 17.14
CA LYS A 393 -9.92 -10.66 18.21
C LYS A 393 -10.12 -12.15 18.49
N ALA A 394 -9.03 -12.90 18.49
CA ALA A 394 -8.98 -14.28 18.93
C ALA A 394 -7.87 -14.45 19.96
N GLU A 395 -8.15 -15.20 21.03
CA GLU A 395 -7.23 -15.35 22.17
C GLU A 395 -7.15 -16.81 22.61
N ASP A 396 -5.92 -17.29 22.84
CA ASP A 396 -5.60 -18.48 23.61
C ASP A 396 -4.84 -18.05 24.87
N ARG A 397 -5.57 -17.88 25.97
CA ARG A 397 -5.02 -17.43 27.25
C ARG A 397 -4.02 -18.41 27.85
N LYS A 398 -4.21 -19.72 27.62
CA LYS A 398 -3.34 -20.76 28.17
C LYS A 398 -1.95 -20.69 27.57
N ASN A 399 -1.87 -20.37 26.27
CA ASN A 399 -0.62 -20.30 25.53
C ASN A 399 -0.15 -18.85 25.28
N ASN A 400 -0.85 -17.87 25.85
CA ASN A 400 -0.59 -16.44 25.69
C ASN A 400 -0.47 -16.03 24.22
N ILE A 401 -1.46 -16.43 23.41
CA ILE A 401 -1.56 -16.07 21.98
C ILE A 401 -2.70 -15.08 21.81
N LEU A 402 -2.39 -13.93 21.20
CA LEU A 402 -3.39 -12.94 20.82
C LEU A 402 -3.29 -12.65 19.33
N LEU A 403 -4.38 -12.83 18.60
CA LEU A 403 -4.49 -12.49 17.18
C LEU A 403 -5.56 -11.42 17.01
N THR A 404 -5.23 -10.35 16.29
CA THR A 404 -6.17 -9.25 16.02
C THR A 404 -6.14 -8.83 14.57
N TYR A 405 -7.30 -8.42 14.05
CA TYR A 405 -7.42 -7.76 12.75
C TYR A 405 -8.26 -6.49 12.89
N ARG A 406 -7.80 -5.41 12.25
CA ARG A 406 -8.62 -4.20 12.05
C ARG A 406 -8.50 -3.69 10.63
N CYS A 407 -9.63 -3.28 10.07
CA CYS A 407 -9.63 -2.58 8.80
C CYS A 407 -9.01 -1.18 8.93
N HIS A 408 -8.44 -0.64 7.86
CA HIS A 408 -7.95 0.73 7.85
C HIS A 408 -9.10 1.75 7.80
N GLY A 409 -8.89 2.97 8.32
CA GLY A 409 -9.85 4.07 8.25
C GLY A 409 -10.15 4.55 6.82
N PRO A 410 -11.07 5.51 6.63
CA PRO A 410 -11.48 6.01 5.31
C PRO A 410 -10.30 6.39 4.39
N PRO A 411 -10.34 6.05 3.08
CA PRO A 411 -11.50 5.66 2.29
C PRO A 411 -11.67 4.12 2.15
N ILE A 412 -11.98 3.41 3.23
CA ILE A 412 -12.27 1.97 3.21
C ILE A 412 -13.50 1.66 2.31
N ARG A 413 -13.44 0.65 1.44
CA ARG A 413 -14.59 0.29 0.57
C ARG A 413 -15.46 -0.82 1.15
N PHE A 414 -15.67 -0.79 2.46
CA PHE A 414 -16.58 -1.69 3.17
C PHE A 414 -17.93 -1.02 3.41
N LYS A 415 -18.97 -1.84 3.48
CA LYS A 415 -20.33 -1.37 3.75
C LYS A 415 -20.60 -1.38 5.26
N ASP A 416 -21.39 -0.41 5.69
CA ASP A 416 -21.92 -0.29 7.05
C ASP A 416 -20.88 -0.52 8.18
N VAL A 417 -19.76 0.20 8.12
CA VAL A 417 -18.73 0.18 9.17
C VAL A 417 -19.09 1.19 10.25
N PRO A 418 -19.30 0.79 11.52
CA PRO A 418 -19.56 1.72 12.61
C PRO A 418 -18.43 2.74 12.76
N ILE A 419 -18.76 4.01 13.06
CA ILE A 419 -17.71 5.05 13.17
C ILE A 419 -16.68 4.76 14.28
N GLN A 420 -17.10 4.05 15.34
CA GLN A 420 -16.25 3.63 16.45
C GLN A 420 -15.21 2.57 16.05
N ASP A 421 -15.33 1.97 14.86
CA ASP A 421 -14.39 0.97 14.34
C ASP A 421 -13.52 1.54 13.20
N LEU A 422 -13.80 2.77 12.74
CA LEU A 422 -13.05 3.47 11.69
C LEU A 422 -11.77 4.10 12.22
N HIS A 423 -10.77 3.26 12.49
CA HIS A 423 -9.50 3.70 13.04
C HIS A 423 -8.42 3.77 11.96
N TYR A 424 -7.57 4.80 12.02
CA TYR A 424 -6.40 4.88 11.15
C TYR A 424 -5.27 4.00 11.68
N ILE A 425 -4.58 3.28 10.77
CA ILE A 425 -3.50 2.36 11.14
C ILE A 425 -2.43 3.07 11.98
N ALA A 426 -2.09 4.31 11.65
CA ALA A 426 -1.12 5.09 12.41
C ALA A 426 -1.53 5.28 13.89
N ASN A 427 -2.81 5.55 14.16
CA ASN A 427 -3.33 5.69 15.53
C ASN A 427 -3.25 4.36 16.29
N GLU A 428 -3.62 3.25 15.64
CA GLU A 428 -3.53 1.92 16.26
C GLU A 428 -2.08 1.56 16.59
N LEU A 429 -1.13 1.83 15.69
CA LEU A 429 0.30 1.55 15.91
C LEU A 429 0.89 2.31 17.09
N ASP A 430 0.44 3.54 17.33
CA ASP A 430 0.89 4.34 18.49
C ASP A 430 0.42 3.73 19.82
N SER A 431 -0.64 2.91 19.81
CA SER A 431 -1.13 2.17 20.99
C SER A 431 -0.51 0.79 21.21
N VAL A 432 0.20 0.25 20.21
CA VAL A 432 0.84 -1.08 20.31
C VAL A 432 2.05 -1.00 21.22
N SER A 433 2.12 -1.79 22.29
CA SER A 433 3.28 -1.77 23.19
C SER A 433 4.59 -2.13 22.47
N GLY A 434 4.57 -3.17 21.63
CA GLY A 434 5.72 -3.68 20.88
C GLY A 434 6.50 -4.74 21.65
N GLY A 435 7.69 -5.08 21.14
CA GLY A 435 8.67 -5.97 21.78
C GLY A 435 8.82 -7.31 21.06
N ALA A 436 9.71 -8.17 21.57
CA ALA A 436 10.10 -9.43 20.93
C ALA A 436 8.95 -10.43 20.70
N SER A 437 7.87 -10.32 21.48
CA SER A 437 6.65 -11.13 21.32
C SER A 437 5.62 -10.51 20.37
N THR A 438 5.85 -9.29 19.87
CA THR A 438 4.86 -8.55 19.08
C THR A 438 5.19 -8.61 17.60
N VAL A 439 4.18 -8.97 16.80
CA VAL A 439 4.24 -9.01 15.34
C VAL A 439 3.15 -8.13 14.76
N VAL A 440 3.51 -7.30 13.79
CA VAL A 440 2.60 -6.37 13.11
C VAL A 440 2.61 -6.66 11.60
N GLY A 441 1.47 -7.03 11.03
CA GLY A 441 1.29 -7.17 9.59
C GLY A 441 0.47 -6.01 9.02
N ILE A 442 0.95 -5.37 7.94
CA ILE A 442 0.28 -4.22 7.32
C ILE A 442 0.08 -4.48 5.81
N SER A 443 -1.16 -4.33 5.33
CA SER A 443 -1.49 -4.30 3.90
C SER A 443 -2.55 -3.25 3.61
N VAL A 444 -2.19 -2.19 2.89
CA VAL A 444 -3.12 -1.11 2.57
C VAL A 444 -2.84 -0.61 1.17
N TRP A 445 -3.74 -0.86 0.22
CA TRP A 445 -3.56 -0.37 -1.16
C TRP A 445 -4.86 -0.38 -1.96
N MET A 446 -5.69 -1.42 -1.80
CA MET A 446 -6.83 -1.69 -2.68
C MET A 446 -7.82 -0.52 -2.71
N HIS A 447 -8.15 0.03 -1.54
CA HIS A 447 -9.16 1.08 -1.45
C HIS A 447 -8.69 2.46 -1.92
N PHE A 448 -7.39 2.62 -2.18
CA PHE A 448 -6.79 3.86 -2.67
C PHE A 448 -6.72 3.95 -4.19
N SER A 449 -7.03 2.87 -4.92
CA SER A 449 -6.82 2.78 -6.38
C SER A 449 -7.57 3.81 -7.21
N THR A 450 -8.63 4.39 -6.66
CA THR A 450 -9.47 5.39 -7.33
C THR A 450 -9.06 6.82 -7.05
N PHE A 451 -7.98 7.04 -6.31
CA PHE A 451 -7.56 8.35 -5.84
C PHE A 451 -6.23 8.77 -6.49
N PRO A 452 -5.92 10.09 -6.50
CA PRO A 452 -4.60 10.56 -6.88
C PRO A 452 -3.55 9.93 -5.97
N LEU A 453 -2.41 9.53 -6.54
CA LEU A 453 -1.33 8.84 -5.80
C LEU A 453 -0.84 9.62 -4.57
N LYS A 454 -0.94 10.96 -4.58
CA LYS A 454 -0.60 11.81 -3.43
C LYS A 454 -1.38 11.43 -2.16
N ILE A 455 -2.66 11.05 -2.28
CA ILE A 455 -3.46 10.60 -1.13
C ILE A 455 -2.84 9.34 -0.53
N TYR A 456 -2.45 8.38 -1.37
CA TYR A 456 -1.81 7.15 -0.93
C TYR A 456 -0.40 7.37 -0.36
N ILE A 457 0.42 8.23 -0.99
CA ILE A 457 1.75 8.60 -0.48
C ILE A 457 1.63 9.18 0.93
N ARG A 458 0.74 10.16 1.13
CA ARG A 458 0.57 10.81 2.44
C ARG A 458 0.04 9.86 3.49
N ARG A 459 -0.88 8.96 3.12
CA ARG A 459 -1.36 7.88 4.00
C ARG A 459 -0.19 7.01 4.48
N LEU A 460 0.65 6.56 3.55
CA LEU A 460 1.79 5.72 3.88
C LEU A 460 2.87 6.49 4.66
N MET A 461 3.04 7.79 4.46
CA MET A 461 3.93 8.62 5.29
C MET A 461 3.48 8.64 6.76
N SER A 462 2.16 8.74 7.01
CA SER A 462 1.60 8.65 8.38
C SER A 462 1.88 7.29 9.00
N ILE A 463 1.59 6.21 8.27
CA ILE A 463 1.83 4.83 8.75
C ILE A 463 3.31 4.59 9.01
N ARG A 464 4.18 5.01 8.08
CA ARG A 464 5.63 4.90 8.21
C ARG A 464 6.15 5.63 9.44
N SER A 465 5.62 6.81 9.72
CA SER A 465 6.00 7.59 10.89
C SER A 465 5.60 6.89 12.19
N ALA A 466 4.41 6.28 12.23
CA ALA A 466 3.97 5.46 13.36
C ALA A 466 4.81 4.19 13.54
N VAL A 467 5.15 3.49 12.44
CA VAL A 467 6.09 2.35 12.47
C VAL A 467 7.45 2.76 13.03
N ARG A 468 7.99 3.93 12.64
CA ARG A 468 9.24 4.46 13.20
C ARG A 468 9.14 4.68 14.71
N ARG A 469 8.03 5.25 15.20
CA ARG A 469 7.82 5.45 16.65
C ARG A 469 7.70 4.12 17.39
N LEU A 470 6.99 3.14 16.83
CA LEU A 470 6.89 1.79 17.38
C LEU A 470 8.27 1.13 17.50
N LEU A 471 9.06 1.11 16.43
CA LEU A 471 10.39 0.50 16.43
C LEU A 471 11.40 1.28 17.29
N ALA A 472 11.25 2.60 17.42
CA ALA A 472 12.09 3.39 18.33
C ALA A 472 11.81 3.04 19.80
N ARG A 473 10.54 2.81 20.17
CA ARG A 473 10.15 2.40 21.52
C ARG A 473 10.44 0.93 21.80
N ALA A 474 10.28 0.07 20.80
CA ALA A 474 10.35 -1.37 20.94
C ALA A 474 11.02 -2.00 19.69
N PRO A 475 12.36 -1.94 19.61
CA PRO A 475 13.12 -2.30 18.39
C PRO A 475 13.01 -3.77 17.99
N ASP A 476 12.71 -4.66 18.92
CA ASP A 476 12.53 -6.10 18.66
C ASP A 476 11.14 -6.46 18.09
N THR A 477 10.28 -5.46 17.84
CA THR A 477 8.98 -5.69 17.21
C THR A 477 9.15 -6.09 15.75
N ILE A 478 8.51 -7.17 15.34
CA ILE A 478 8.55 -7.62 13.94
C ILE A 478 7.45 -6.90 13.17
N VAL A 479 7.82 -6.17 12.11
CA VAL A 479 6.86 -5.47 11.24
C VAL A 479 6.97 -6.01 9.82
N VAL A 480 5.88 -6.57 9.30
CA VAL A 480 5.78 -7.13 7.95
C VAL A 480 4.86 -6.24 7.11
N ILE A 481 5.40 -5.71 6.01
CA ILE A 481 4.68 -4.92 5.02
C ILE A 481 4.36 -5.82 3.82
N LYS A 482 3.07 -5.99 3.54
CA LYS A 482 2.56 -6.82 2.44
C LYS A 482 2.24 -5.94 1.22
N THR A 483 2.72 -6.36 0.05
CA THR A 483 2.39 -5.70 -1.22
C THR A 483 0.99 -6.07 -1.73
N GLY A 484 0.54 -5.37 -2.78
CA GLY A 484 -0.67 -5.75 -3.51
C GLY A 484 -0.52 -7.05 -4.29
N THR A 485 -1.62 -7.56 -4.82
CA THR A 485 -1.67 -8.79 -5.63
C THR A 485 -2.25 -8.51 -7.03
N PRO A 486 -1.79 -9.23 -8.07
CA PRO A 486 -2.50 -9.37 -9.33
C PRO A 486 -3.95 -9.82 -9.13
N GLN A 487 -4.85 -9.41 -10.03
CA GLN A 487 -6.28 -9.65 -9.92
C GLN A 487 -6.87 -10.15 -11.25
N ALA A 488 -7.98 -10.86 -11.15
CA ALA A 488 -8.85 -11.11 -12.29
C ALA A 488 -9.50 -9.78 -12.70
N LEU A 489 -9.27 -9.33 -13.93
CA LEU A 489 -9.93 -8.17 -14.52
C LEU A 489 -10.99 -8.68 -15.51
N ILE A 490 -12.19 -8.98 -15.01
CA ILE A 490 -13.26 -9.62 -15.80
C ILE A 490 -14.37 -8.64 -16.23
N SER A 491 -14.30 -7.40 -15.76
CA SER A 491 -15.30 -6.38 -16.02
C SER A 491 -14.67 -5.00 -16.14
N LEU A 492 -15.34 -4.08 -16.86
CA LEU A 492 -14.95 -2.67 -16.91
C LEU A 492 -14.84 -2.07 -15.50
N PHE A 493 -15.74 -2.47 -14.60
CA PHE A 493 -15.73 -2.05 -13.21
C PHE A 493 -14.41 -2.43 -12.52
N ASP A 494 -13.98 -3.69 -12.63
CA ASP A 494 -12.72 -4.13 -12.03
C ASP A 494 -11.53 -3.41 -12.69
N ALA A 495 -11.57 -3.23 -14.01
CA ALA A 495 -10.53 -2.54 -14.76
C ALA A 495 -10.26 -1.11 -14.25
N VAL A 496 -11.30 -0.35 -13.90
CA VAL A 496 -11.18 1.07 -13.54
C VAL A 496 -11.22 1.36 -12.04
N THR A 497 -11.48 0.35 -11.22
CA THR A 497 -11.53 0.46 -9.75
C THR A 497 -10.51 -0.43 -9.04
N LYS A 498 -9.98 -1.45 -9.71
CA LYS A 498 -9.05 -2.44 -9.16
C LYS A 498 -7.89 -2.75 -10.12
N SER A 499 -7.65 -1.88 -11.11
CA SER A 499 -6.59 -2.05 -12.10
C SER A 499 -5.28 -2.52 -11.47
N GLU A 500 -4.64 -3.46 -12.14
CA GLU A 500 -3.28 -3.87 -11.84
C GLU A 500 -2.27 -2.74 -12.09
N TRP A 501 -2.57 -1.78 -12.96
CA TRP A 501 -1.78 -0.56 -13.09
C TRP A 501 -1.77 0.25 -11.78
N PHE A 502 -2.94 0.49 -11.18
CA PHE A 502 -3.02 1.17 -9.88
C PHE A 502 -2.27 0.40 -8.80
N SER A 503 -2.45 -0.92 -8.77
CA SER A 503 -1.80 -1.82 -7.82
C SER A 503 -0.26 -1.73 -7.95
N ARG A 504 0.25 -1.67 -9.18
CA ARG A 504 1.68 -1.52 -9.46
C ARG A 504 2.23 -0.15 -9.07
N GLN A 505 1.48 0.92 -9.32
CA GLN A 505 1.87 2.27 -8.87
C GLN A 505 1.94 2.34 -7.34
N HIS A 506 0.95 1.79 -6.64
CA HIS A 506 0.96 1.71 -5.19
C HIS A 506 2.10 0.86 -4.64
N ASP A 507 2.41 -0.27 -5.27
CA ASP A 507 3.54 -1.10 -4.86
C ASP A 507 4.88 -0.34 -4.99
N LYS A 508 5.08 0.41 -6.09
CA LYS A 508 6.27 1.27 -6.24
C LYS A 508 6.37 2.32 -5.11
N VAL A 509 5.26 2.98 -4.75
CA VAL A 509 5.22 3.93 -3.63
C VAL A 509 5.54 3.24 -2.30
N LEU A 510 4.93 2.09 -2.04
CA LEU A 510 5.11 1.31 -0.82
C LEU A 510 6.59 0.96 -0.62
N ARG A 511 7.23 0.41 -1.64
CA ARG A 511 8.67 0.07 -1.62
C ARG A 511 9.53 1.31 -1.40
N ALA A 512 9.24 2.41 -2.09
CA ALA A 512 10.02 3.65 -1.94
C ALA A 512 9.94 4.21 -0.51
N LEU A 513 8.77 4.22 0.10
CA LEU A 513 8.57 4.78 1.45
C LEU A 513 9.20 3.95 2.56
N PHE A 514 9.12 2.62 2.46
CA PHE A 514 9.66 1.70 3.46
C PHE A 514 11.11 1.26 3.19
N LYS A 515 11.70 1.71 2.07
CA LYS A 515 13.10 1.42 1.75
C LYS A 515 14.03 1.86 2.89
N GLY A 516 14.92 0.95 3.31
CA GLY A 516 15.91 1.21 4.35
C GLY A 516 15.35 1.24 5.78
N MET A 517 14.07 0.90 5.98
CA MET A 517 13.53 0.70 7.33
C MET A 517 13.75 -0.73 7.79
N ASN A 518 13.85 -0.92 9.11
CA ASN A 518 13.91 -2.24 9.74
C ASN A 518 12.51 -2.91 9.73
N VAL A 519 12.04 -3.26 8.54
CA VAL A 519 10.77 -3.95 8.31
C VAL A 519 10.98 -5.05 7.27
N HIS A 520 10.16 -6.10 7.32
CA HIS A 520 10.16 -7.15 6.31
C HIS A 520 9.17 -6.81 5.20
N LEU A 521 9.62 -6.78 3.95
CA LEU A 521 8.73 -6.71 2.80
C LEU A 521 8.36 -8.13 2.36
N MET A 522 7.07 -8.38 2.20
CA MET A 522 6.57 -9.63 1.64
C MET A 522 5.88 -9.35 0.31
N ASP A 523 6.51 -9.85 -0.75
CA ASP A 523 6.16 -9.59 -2.13
C ASP A 523 5.01 -10.48 -2.61
N ALA A 524 3.82 -10.19 -2.08
CA ALA A 524 2.60 -10.88 -2.46
C ALA A 524 2.29 -10.77 -3.96
N TRP A 525 2.85 -9.77 -4.65
CA TRP A 525 2.65 -9.58 -6.08
C TRP A 525 3.31 -10.71 -6.86
N GLU A 526 4.60 -10.92 -6.63
CA GLU A 526 5.38 -11.95 -7.30
C GLU A 526 4.94 -13.35 -6.89
N MET A 527 4.58 -13.55 -5.62
CA MET A 527 4.03 -14.84 -5.14
C MET A 527 2.72 -15.25 -5.82
N VAL A 528 1.93 -14.31 -6.33
CA VAL A 528 0.71 -14.62 -7.08
C VAL A 528 1.03 -14.78 -8.56
N LEU A 529 1.86 -13.89 -9.13
CA LEU A 529 2.24 -13.93 -10.54
C LEU A 529 2.99 -15.22 -10.93
N ALA A 530 3.88 -15.68 -10.04
CA ALA A 530 4.66 -16.90 -10.24
C ALA A 530 3.85 -18.20 -10.03
N HIS A 531 2.63 -18.12 -9.48
CA HIS A 531 1.82 -19.29 -9.19
C HIS A 531 1.00 -19.74 -10.42
N GLN A 532 0.63 -21.02 -10.45
CA GLN A 532 -0.21 -21.62 -11.50
C GLN A 532 -1.71 -21.31 -11.37
N LEU A 533 -2.12 -20.70 -10.25
CA LEU A 533 -3.54 -20.45 -9.98
C LEU A 533 -3.93 -19.10 -10.57
N PRO A 534 -5.22 -18.91 -10.96
CA PRO A 534 -5.67 -17.65 -11.52
C PRO A 534 -5.42 -16.47 -10.57
N HIS A 535 -5.05 -15.33 -11.16
CA HIS A 535 -4.93 -14.08 -10.41
C HIS A 535 -6.23 -13.73 -9.70
N ASN A 536 -6.14 -13.38 -8.42
CA ASN A 536 -7.29 -13.04 -7.60
C ASN A 536 -6.86 -12.04 -6.51
N LEU A 537 -7.69 -11.03 -6.28
CA LEU A 537 -7.53 -10.09 -5.17
C LEU A 537 -7.37 -10.81 -3.82
N HIS A 538 -8.14 -11.89 -3.68
CA HIS A 538 -8.08 -12.83 -2.57
C HIS A 538 -7.49 -14.15 -3.07
N PRO A 539 -6.16 -14.31 -3.07
CA PRO A 539 -5.52 -15.52 -3.55
C PRO A 539 -6.08 -16.76 -2.84
N GLN A 540 -6.08 -17.88 -3.57
CA GLN A 540 -6.57 -19.16 -3.08
C GLN A 540 -5.67 -19.74 -1.97
N PRO A 541 -6.17 -20.70 -1.16
CA PRO A 541 -5.45 -21.22 0.01
C PRO A 541 -4.01 -21.68 -0.21
N PRO A 542 -3.60 -22.32 -1.33
CA PRO A 542 -2.20 -22.70 -1.54
C PRO A 542 -1.23 -21.52 -1.57
N ILE A 543 -1.64 -20.38 -2.15
CA ILE A 543 -0.85 -19.15 -2.17
C ILE A 543 -0.83 -18.53 -0.76
N ILE A 544 -1.97 -18.48 -0.08
CA ILE A 544 -2.07 -17.95 1.29
C ILE A 544 -1.20 -18.77 2.25
N LYS A 545 -1.16 -20.09 2.12
CA LYS A 545 -0.26 -20.95 2.91
C LYS A 545 1.20 -20.55 2.74
N ASN A 546 1.66 -20.37 1.50
CA ASN A 546 3.04 -19.95 1.23
C ASN A 546 3.34 -18.54 1.75
N MET A 547 2.38 -17.63 1.64
CA MET A 547 2.44 -16.30 2.23
C MET A 547 2.57 -16.33 3.76
N ILE A 548 1.81 -17.21 4.43
CA ILE A 548 1.90 -17.43 5.87
C ILE A 548 3.25 -18.06 6.25
N ASN A 549 3.77 -19.01 5.45
CA ASN A 549 5.10 -19.55 5.65
C ASN A 549 6.18 -18.45 5.64
N VAL A 550 6.11 -17.51 4.70
CA VAL A 550 7.02 -16.34 4.66
C VAL A 550 6.84 -15.46 5.91
N PHE A 551 5.60 -15.10 6.25
CA PHE A 551 5.28 -14.30 7.43
C PHE A 551 5.81 -14.92 8.73
N LEU A 552 5.66 -16.23 8.90
CA LEU A 552 6.12 -16.96 10.07
C LEU A 552 7.62 -17.23 10.06
N SER A 553 8.27 -17.31 8.89
CA SER A 553 9.73 -17.39 8.79
C SER A 553 10.41 -16.12 9.31
N TYR A 554 9.80 -14.95 9.10
CA TYR A 554 10.24 -13.71 9.76
C TYR A 554 9.97 -13.74 11.28
N THR A 555 8.84 -14.33 11.69
CA THR A 555 8.38 -14.35 13.08
C THR A 555 9.16 -15.33 13.98
N CYS A 556 9.60 -16.46 13.40
CA CYS A 556 10.16 -17.62 14.10
C CYS A 556 11.32 -18.27 13.31
N PRO A 557 12.46 -17.57 13.11
CA PRO A 557 13.53 -18.03 12.23
C PRO A 557 14.35 -19.22 12.74
N LYS A 558 14.17 -19.67 14.00
CA LYS A 558 15.01 -20.70 14.65
C LYS A 558 14.35 -22.06 14.87
N MET A 559 13.13 -22.32 14.37
CA MET A 559 12.40 -23.54 14.75
C MET A 559 12.98 -24.86 14.22
N HIS A 560 13.92 -24.84 13.27
CA HIS A 560 14.54 -26.07 12.75
C HIS A 560 15.93 -26.40 13.33
N SER A 561 16.53 -25.53 14.16
CA SER A 561 17.84 -25.80 14.76
C SER A 561 17.79 -26.68 16.03
N GLU A 562 16.61 -27.00 16.57
CA GLU A 562 16.48 -27.73 17.85
C GLU A 562 16.09 -29.22 17.71
N ASN A 563 15.93 -29.75 16.49
CA ASN A 563 15.62 -31.17 16.26
C ASN A 563 16.80 -32.01 15.72
N ASN A 564 18.03 -31.47 15.72
CA ASN A 564 19.25 -32.15 15.25
C ASN A 564 20.38 -32.15 16.29
N LEU A 565 20.05 -32.22 17.58
CA LEU A 565 21.01 -32.46 18.66
C LEU A 565 20.60 -33.66 19.51
#